data_AF-A0A7Y7CJI9-F1
#
_entry.id   AF-A0A7Y7CJI9-F1
#
_cell.length_a   1.000
_cell.length_b   1.000
_cell.length_c   1.000
_cell.angle_alpha   90.00
_cell.angle_beta   90.00
_cell.angle_gamma   90.00
#
_symmetry.space_group_name_H-M   'P 1'
#
loop_
_entity.id
_entity.type
_entity.pdbx_description
1 polymer ?
#
loop_
_entity_poly.entity_id
_entity_poly.type
_entity_poly.pdbx_seq_one_letter_code
_entity_poly.pdbx_strand_id
1 'polypeptide(L)'
;MKKHILNITRALFGAFLLLTVGCASKGYQNLNARYNGYFYADLYLNEVYQDFEDQYQYNFDEILKIFPVVDSSTVSSSKEKLDDAFKKSSQNIEWWETSDWVDDSYLIIGKIRY
;
A
#
# COMPACT_ATOMS: atom_id res chain seq x y z
N MET A 1 -31.84 -31.91 23.25
CA MET A 1 -30.79 -31.83 22.20
C MET A 1 -31.09 -30.80 21.10
N LYS A 2 -32.19 -30.90 20.33
CA LYS A 2 -32.49 -29.98 19.21
C LYS A 2 -32.56 -28.48 19.58
N LYS A 3 -33.10 -28.14 20.76
CA LYS A 3 -33.24 -26.74 21.23
C LYS A 3 -31.89 -26.06 21.54
N HIS A 4 -30.91 -26.84 22.01
CA HIS A 4 -29.56 -26.34 22.30
C HIS A 4 -28.77 -26.10 21.01
N ILE A 5 -28.93 -26.98 20.01
CA ILE A 5 -28.33 -26.83 18.68
C ILE A 5 -28.89 -25.58 17.98
N LEU A 6 -30.19 -25.30 18.11
CA LEU A 6 -30.83 -24.11 17.54
C LEU A 6 -30.32 -22.79 18.15
N ASN A 7 -29.99 -22.79 19.45
CA ASN A 7 -29.45 -21.59 20.10
C ASN A 7 -27.99 -21.35 19.69
N ILE A 8 -27.19 -22.40 19.51
CA ILE A 8 -25.81 -22.30 19.00
C ILE A 8 -25.81 -21.78 17.56
N THR A 9 -26.65 -22.31 16.68
CA THR A 9 -26.70 -21.84 15.28
C THR A 9 -27.16 -20.39 15.18
N ARG A 10 -28.09 -19.95 16.03
CA ARG A 10 -28.48 -18.54 16.14
C ARG A 10 -27.35 -17.64 16.64
N ALA A 11 -26.59 -18.08 17.63
CA ALA A 11 -25.45 -17.33 18.16
C ALA A 11 -24.34 -17.20 17.11
N LEU A 12 -24.03 -18.28 16.37
CA LEU A 12 -23.07 -18.26 15.28
C LEU A 12 -23.51 -17.35 14.13
N PHE A 13 -24.79 -17.38 13.78
CA PHE A 13 -25.35 -16.50 12.75
C PHE A 13 -25.31 -15.03 13.18
N GLY A 14 -25.62 -14.73 14.44
CA GLY A 14 -25.52 -13.37 15.00
C GLY A 14 -24.09 -12.84 15.05
N ALA A 15 -23.13 -13.68 15.43
CA ALA A 15 -21.70 -13.33 15.43
C ALA A 15 -21.19 -13.07 14.00
N PHE A 16 -21.63 -13.88 13.02
CA PHE A 16 -21.30 -13.68 11.61
C PHE A 16 -21.83 -12.34 11.08
N LEU A 17 -23.06 -11.97 11.42
CA LEU A 17 -23.66 -10.70 11.01
C LEU A 17 -22.91 -9.47 11.57
N LEU A 18 -22.45 -9.55 12.82
CA LEU A 18 -21.67 -8.47 13.44
C LEU A 18 -20.30 -8.27 12.77
N LEU A 19 -19.65 -9.37 12.39
CA LEU A 19 -18.36 -9.34 11.69
C LEU A 19 -18.46 -8.70 10.31
N THR A 20 -19.51 -8.99 9.53
CA THR A 20 -19.65 -8.45 8.18
C THR A 20 -19.96 -6.95 8.18
N VAL A 21 -20.78 -6.47 9.11
CA VAL A 21 -21.15 -5.04 9.19
C VAL A 21 -20.00 -4.18 9.72
N GLY A 22 -19.20 -4.68 10.67
CA GLY A 22 -18.05 -3.94 11.21
C GLY A 22 -16.97 -3.65 10.16
N CYS A 23 -16.71 -4.63 9.29
CA CYS A 23 -15.69 -4.55 8.23
C CYS A 23 -16.08 -3.56 7.10
N ALA A 24 -17.39 -3.30 6.92
CA ALA A 24 -17.90 -2.38 5.91
C ALA A 24 -17.92 -0.90 6.34
N SER A 25 -17.53 -0.60 7.59
CA SER A 25 -17.53 0.79 8.07
C SER A 25 -16.41 1.62 7.43
N LYS A 26 -16.72 2.83 6.96
CA LYS A 26 -15.72 3.74 6.36
C LYS A 26 -14.49 3.95 7.26
N GLY A 27 -14.69 4.01 8.59
CA GLY A 27 -13.59 4.13 9.55
C GLY A 27 -12.62 2.96 9.51
N TYR A 28 -13.12 1.72 9.43
CA TYR A 28 -12.29 0.52 9.30
C TYR A 28 -11.56 0.49 7.95
N GLN A 29 -12.25 0.86 6.87
CA GLN A 29 -11.67 0.93 5.52
C GLN A 29 -10.54 1.97 5.47
N ASN A 30 -10.77 3.18 5.98
CA ASN A 30 -9.76 4.24 6.08
C ASN A 30 -8.54 3.82 6.91
N LEU A 31 -8.76 3.15 8.04
CA LEU A 31 -7.67 2.68 8.90
C LEU A 31 -6.78 1.65 8.18
N ASN A 32 -7.40 0.66 7.52
CA ASN A 32 -6.66 -0.34 6.75
C ASN A 32 -5.96 0.29 5.54
N ALA A 33 -6.66 1.12 4.78
CA ALA A 33 -6.11 1.82 3.63
C ALA A 33 -4.86 2.63 3.99
N ARG A 34 -4.92 3.40 5.08
CA ARG A 34 -3.81 4.21 5.55
C ARG A 34 -2.59 3.38 5.92
N TYR A 35 -2.77 2.40 6.80
CA TYR A 35 -1.64 1.75 7.45
C TYR A 35 -1.15 0.50 6.70
N ASN A 36 -2.04 -0.25 6.06
CA ASN A 36 -1.69 -1.49 5.35
C ASN A 36 -1.40 -1.25 3.87
N GLY A 37 -2.12 -0.32 3.25
CA GLY A 37 -1.96 0.08 1.85
C GLY A 37 -0.91 1.17 1.69
N TYR A 38 -1.32 2.42 1.97
CA TYR A 38 -0.53 3.61 1.68
C TYR A 38 0.80 3.66 2.44
N PHE A 39 0.79 3.53 3.77
CA PHE A 39 2.00 3.69 4.59
C PHE A 39 3.12 2.72 4.18
N TYR A 40 2.81 1.43 3.98
CA TYR A 40 3.82 0.48 3.54
C TYR A 40 4.30 0.73 2.11
N ALA A 41 3.39 1.15 1.22
CA ALA A 41 3.79 1.47 -0.15
C ALA A 41 4.72 2.70 -0.20
N ASP A 42 4.43 3.73 0.60
CA ASP A 42 5.28 4.92 0.74
C ASP A 42 6.62 4.58 1.38
N LEU A 43 6.63 3.72 2.41
CA LEU A 43 7.86 3.25 3.04
C LEU A 43 8.79 2.55 2.03
N TYR A 44 8.27 1.59 1.26
CA TYR A 44 9.08 0.90 0.24
C TYR A 44 9.60 1.87 -0.82
N LEU A 45 8.79 2.82 -1.27
CA LEU A 45 9.22 3.81 -2.24
C LEU A 45 10.35 4.71 -1.69
N ASN A 46 10.23 5.14 -0.43
CA ASN A 46 11.24 5.95 0.24
C ASN A 46 12.54 5.17 0.46
N GLU A 47 12.46 3.89 0.80
CA GLU A 47 13.66 3.02 0.88
C GLU A 47 14.37 2.94 -0.46
N VAL A 48 13.64 2.84 -1.57
CA VAL A 48 14.25 2.84 -2.91
C VAL A 48 14.91 4.17 -3.24
N TYR A 49 14.30 5.30 -2.85
CA TYR A 49 14.93 6.61 -3.00
C TYR A 49 16.20 6.75 -2.16
N GLN A 50 16.20 6.24 -0.93
CA GLN A 50 17.40 6.23 -0.08
C GLN A 50 18.50 5.33 -0.67
N ASP A 51 18.15 4.12 -1.11
CA ASP A 51 19.09 3.20 -1.75
C ASP A 51 19.71 3.84 -3.01
N PHE A 52 18.91 4.63 -3.76
CA PHE A 52 19.38 5.39 -4.91
C PHE A 52 20.33 6.53 -4.50
N GLU A 53 19.97 7.35 -3.52
CA GLU A 53 20.79 8.45 -3.02
C GLU A 53 22.14 7.96 -2.49
N ASP A 54 22.16 6.86 -1.74
CA ASP A 54 23.37 6.27 -1.16
C ASP A 54 24.32 5.72 -2.24
N GLN A 55 23.76 5.20 -3.35
CA GLN A 55 24.54 4.70 -4.48
C GLN A 55 24.99 5.81 -5.44
N TYR A 56 24.31 6.96 -5.44
CA TYR A 56 24.56 8.03 -6.40
C TYR A 56 25.88 8.76 -6.09
N GLN A 57 26.83 8.68 -7.03
CA GLN A 57 28.12 9.38 -6.93
C GLN A 57 28.08 10.65 -7.79
N TYR A 58 28.27 11.82 -7.16
CA TYR A 58 28.29 13.10 -7.85
C TYR A 58 29.59 13.29 -8.65
N ASN A 59 29.46 13.60 -9.94
CA ASN A 59 30.57 14.09 -10.75
C ASN A 59 30.61 15.63 -10.71
N PHE A 60 31.59 16.20 -10.01
CA PHE A 60 31.75 17.66 -9.86
C PHE A 60 32.45 18.32 -11.06
N ASP A 61 32.98 17.54 -12.00
CA ASP A 61 33.55 18.06 -13.25
C ASP A 61 32.45 18.41 -14.28
N GLU A 62 31.21 18.00 -14.02
CA GLU A 62 30.05 18.27 -14.86
C GLU A 62 29.06 19.23 -14.18
N ILE A 63 28.20 19.86 -14.97
CA ILE A 63 27.08 20.65 -14.42
C ILE A 63 26.14 19.69 -13.71
N LEU A 64 26.00 19.87 -12.40
CA LEU A 64 25.12 19.07 -11.56
C LEU A 64 23.66 19.22 -12.02
N LYS A 65 23.02 18.08 -12.30
CA LYS A 65 21.60 18.03 -12.65
C LYS A 65 20.76 18.15 -11.39
N ILE A 66 19.67 18.92 -11.48
CA ILE A 66 18.69 19.05 -10.38
C ILE A 66 18.01 17.71 -10.14
N PHE A 67 17.72 16.96 -11.20
CA PHE A 67 17.21 15.59 -11.14
C PHE A 67 18.25 14.64 -11.72
N PRO A 68 18.87 13.77 -10.89
CA PRO A 68 19.80 12.78 -11.38
C PRO A 68 19.07 11.78 -12.29
N VAL A 69 19.77 11.28 -13.31
CA VAL A 69 19.21 10.28 -14.22
C VAL A 69 19.21 8.94 -13.51
N VAL A 70 18.06 8.27 -13.46
CA VAL A 70 17.95 6.94 -12.86
C VAL A 70 18.57 5.92 -13.82
N ASP A 71 19.59 5.19 -13.37
CA ASP A 71 20.15 4.07 -14.15
C ASP A 71 19.24 2.84 -14.04
N SER A 72 19.04 2.17 -15.17
CA SER A 72 18.37 0.88 -15.31
C SER A 72 18.89 -0.20 -14.34
N SER A 73 20.17 -0.14 -13.98
CA SER A 73 20.78 -1.08 -13.03
C SER A 73 20.23 -0.90 -11.61
N THR A 74 20.07 0.35 -11.15
CA THR A 74 19.51 0.69 -9.83
C THR A 74 18.03 0.40 -9.73
N VAL A 75 17.27 0.57 -10.83
CA VAL A 75 15.86 0.13 -10.87
C VAL A 75 15.75 -1.38 -10.75
N SER A 76 16.65 -2.11 -11.40
CA SER A 76 16.64 -3.58 -11.37
C SER A 76 16.93 -4.14 -9.98
N SER A 77 17.84 -3.52 -9.22
CA SER A 77 18.14 -3.93 -7.84
C SER A 77 17.00 -3.67 -6.87
N SER A 78 16.19 -2.63 -7.13
CA SER A 78 15.07 -2.21 -6.28
C SER A 78 13.70 -2.73 -6.73
N LYS A 79 13.67 -3.57 -7.76
CA LYS A 79 12.44 -3.99 -8.43
C LYS A 79 11.41 -4.62 -7.49
N GLU A 80 11.85 -5.47 -6.57
CA GLU A 80 10.96 -6.15 -5.62
C GLU A 80 10.17 -5.16 -4.75
N LYS A 81 10.87 -4.20 -4.15
CA LYS A 81 10.25 -3.13 -3.33
C LYS A 81 9.26 -2.29 -4.15
N LEU A 82 9.61 -1.96 -5.39
CA LEU A 82 8.74 -1.20 -6.29
C LEU A 82 7.48 -1.99 -6.70
N ASP A 83 7.62 -3.28 -7.00
CA ASP A 83 6.49 -4.15 -7.33
C ASP A 83 5.56 -4.32 -6.11
N ASP A 84 6.11 -4.42 -4.90
CA ASP A 84 5.34 -4.49 -3.66
C ASP A 84 4.61 -3.17 -3.32
N ALA A 85 5.27 -2.03 -3.51
CA ALA A 85 4.65 -0.71 -3.37
C ALA A 85 3.49 -0.52 -4.37
N PHE A 86 3.71 -0.94 -5.61
CA PHE A 86 2.69 -0.91 -6.66
C PHE A 86 1.50 -1.81 -6.31
N LYS A 87 1.76 -3.03 -5.84
CA LYS A 87 0.72 -4.00 -5.46
C LYS A 87 -0.12 -3.49 -4.29
N LYS A 88 0.51 -2.97 -3.23
CA LYS A 88 -0.20 -2.43 -2.06
C LYS A 88 -1.06 -1.24 -2.42
N SER A 89 -0.54 -0.33 -3.24
CA SER A 89 -1.30 0.83 -3.73
C SER A 89 -2.48 0.39 -4.59
N SER A 90 -2.29 -0.58 -5.48
CA SER A 90 -3.36 -1.12 -6.34
C SER A 90 -4.46 -1.81 -5.52
N GLN A 91 -4.08 -2.63 -4.54
CA GLN A 91 -5.03 -3.29 -3.64
C GLN A 91 -5.82 -2.27 -2.80
N ASN A 92 -5.19 -1.18 -2.38
CA ASN A 92 -5.86 -0.13 -1.64
C ASN A 92 -6.96 0.55 -2.48
N ILE A 93 -6.63 0.86 -3.74
CA ILE A 93 -7.58 1.43 -4.70
C ILE A 93 -8.75 0.47 -4.94
N GLU A 94 -8.47 -0.81 -5.18
CA GLU A 94 -9.50 -1.81 -5.50
C GLU A 94 -10.40 -2.16 -4.30
N TRP A 95 -9.81 -2.36 -3.11
CA TRP A 95 -10.56 -2.87 -1.96
C TRP A 95 -11.26 -1.76 -1.16
N TRP A 96 -10.70 -0.55 -1.17
CA TRP A 96 -11.14 0.56 -0.33
C TRP A 96 -11.43 1.82 -1.14
N GLU A 97 -12.17 1.71 -2.25
CA GLU A 97 -12.47 2.82 -3.17
C GLU A 97 -13.05 4.09 -2.50
N THR A 98 -13.77 3.95 -1.38
CA THR A 98 -14.35 5.10 -0.66
C THR A 98 -13.41 5.73 0.37
N SER A 99 -12.20 5.19 0.49
CA SER A 99 -11.19 5.63 1.45
C SER A 99 -10.58 6.96 1.05
N ASP A 100 -10.24 7.78 2.03
CA ASP A 100 -9.61 9.08 1.80
C ASP A 100 -8.13 8.94 1.34
N TRP A 101 -7.58 7.71 1.31
CA TRP A 101 -6.18 7.40 0.94
C TRP A 101 -6.02 6.83 -0.47
N VAL A 102 -7.10 6.77 -1.24
CA VAL A 102 -7.08 6.27 -2.64
C VAL A 102 -6.26 7.19 -3.53
N ASP A 103 -6.42 8.50 -3.39
CA ASP A 103 -5.69 9.51 -4.18
C ASP A 103 -4.17 9.43 -3.95
N ASP A 104 -3.74 9.29 -2.70
CA ASP A 104 -2.34 9.11 -2.36
C ASP A 104 -1.76 7.81 -2.95
N SER A 105 -2.57 6.76 -3.02
CA SER A 105 -2.18 5.48 -3.63
C SER A 105 -1.98 5.61 -5.14
N TYR A 106 -2.81 6.42 -5.82
CA TYR A 106 -2.58 6.77 -7.23
C TYR A 106 -1.28 7.58 -7.41
N LEU A 107 -0.97 8.49 -6.48
CA LEU A 107 0.26 9.26 -6.54
C LEU A 107 1.50 8.35 -6.43
N ILE A 108 1.48 7.36 -5.54
CA ILE A 108 2.56 6.37 -5.43
C ILE A 108 2.73 5.61 -6.75
N ILE A 109 1.62 5.12 -7.34
CA ILE A 109 1.68 4.42 -8.63
C ILE A 109 2.26 5.31 -9.73
N GLY A 110 1.90 6.60 -9.73
CA GLY A 110 2.46 7.59 -10.65
C GLY A 110 3.97 7.72 -10.51
N LYS A 111 4.47 7.84 -9.27
CA LYS A 111 5.91 7.92 -8.97
C LYS A 111 6.68 6.67 -9.40
N ILE A 112 6.08 5.48 -9.28
CA ILE A 112 6.72 4.20 -9.67
C ILE A 112 6.83 4.06 -11.19
N ARG A 113 5.88 4.61 -11.95
CA ARG A 113 5.80 4.45 -13.41
C ARG A 113 6.50 5.57 -14.20
N TYR A 114 6.86 6.66 -13.54
CA TYR A 114 7.61 7.78 -14.13
C TYR A 114 9.10 7.45 -14.13
#